data_AF-A0A974PJ52-F1
#
_entry.id   AF-A0A974PJ52-F1
#
_cell.length_a   1.000
_cell.length_b   1.000
_cell.length_c   1.000
_cell.angle_alpha   90.00
_cell.angle_beta   90.00
_cell.angle_gamma   90.00
#
_symmetry.space_group_name_H-M   'P 1'
#
loop_
_entity.id
_entity.type
_entity.pdbx_description
1 polymer ?
#
loop_
_entity_poly.entity_id
_entity_poly.type
_entity_poly.pdbx_seq_one_letter_code
_entity_poly.pdbx_strand_id
1 'polypeptide(L)' 'MNSRKALFLQFIIEEFNEEVDPSEERNLELTEVVMLQFMGTAYVGVVEWWITHGMPHSPTEMAKQVGILLERIV' A
#
# COMPACT_ATOMS: atom_id res chain seq x y z
N MET A 1 -15.97 4.48 -7.58
CA MET A 1 -14.71 3.74 -7.75
C MET A 1 -14.92 2.75 -8.89
N ASN A 2 -14.12 2.79 -9.95
CA ASN A 2 -14.26 1.83 -11.07
C ASN A 2 -13.99 0.41 -10.53
N SER A 3 -14.76 -0.58 -10.97
CA SER A 3 -14.78 -1.94 -10.38
C SER A 3 -13.38 -2.57 -10.25
N ARG A 4 -12.49 -2.32 -11.22
CA ARG A 4 -11.11 -2.84 -11.22
C ARG A 4 -10.22 -2.26 -10.11
N LYS A 5 -10.34 -0.96 -9.81
CA LYS A 5 -9.56 -0.32 -8.74
C LYS A 5 -9.99 -0.82 -7.36
N ALA A 6 -11.29 -1.05 -7.18
CA ALA A 6 -11.82 -1.62 -5.94
C ALA A 6 -11.32 -3.06 -5.72
N LEU A 7 -11.34 -3.90 -6.77
CA LEU A 7 -10.82 -5.27 -6.70
C LEU A 7 -9.31 -5.29 -6.44
N PHE A 8 -8.54 -4.42 -7.10
CA PHE A 8 -7.10 -4.34 -6.86
C PHE A 8 -6.78 -3.86 -5.44
N LEU A 9 -7.50 -2.87 -4.92
CA LEU A 9 -7.38 -2.44 -3.54
C LEU A 9 -7.71 -3.55 -2.54
N GLN A 10 -8.79 -4.29 -2.77
CA GLN A 10 -9.16 -5.41 -1.91
C GLN A 10 -8.05 -6.47 -1.89
N PHE A 11 -7.54 -6.85 -3.06
CA PHE A 11 -6.42 -7.79 -3.18
C PHE A 11 -5.18 -7.31 -2.40
N ILE A 12 -4.81 -6.04 -2.53
CA ILE A 12 -3.65 -5.48 -1.81
C ILE A 12 -3.88 -5.42 -0.28
N ILE A 13 -5.09 -5.12 0.17
CA ILE A 13 -5.43 -5.14 1.60
C ILE A 13 -5.30 -6.56 2.17
N GLU A 14 -5.76 -7.57 1.43
CA GLU A 14 -5.65 -8.98 1.84
C GLU A 14 -4.18 -9.41 1.96
N GLU A 15 -3.31 -9.00 1.03
CA GLU A 15 -1.86 -9.27 1.10
C GLU A 15 -1.18 -8.57 2.28
N PHE A 16 -1.54 -7.32 2.60
CA PHE A 16 -0.92 -6.59 3.72
C PHE A 16 -1.40 -7.01 5.10
N ASN A 17 -2.46 -7.82 5.18
CA ASN A 17 -3.02 -8.26 6.46
C ASN A 17 -2.02 -9.06 7.31
N GLU A 18 -1.04 -9.70 6.67
CA GLU A 18 0.02 -10.46 7.37
C GLU A 18 1.23 -9.59 7.77
N GLU A 19 1.35 -8.39 7.23
CA GLU A 19 2.51 -7.51 7.42
C GLU A 19 2.30 -6.50 8.55
N VAL A 20 1.05 -6.19 8.90
CA VAL A 20 0.73 -5.21 9.95
C VAL A 20 0.81 -5.85 11.33
N ASP A 21 1.75 -5.38 12.17
CA ASP A 21 1.78 -5.72 13.59
C ASP A 21 1.11 -4.61 14.44
N PRO A 22 -0.14 -4.81 14.88
CA PRO A 22 -0.84 -3.82 15.71
C PRO A 22 -0.27 -3.71 17.13
N SER A 23 0.67 -4.59 17.52
CA SER A 23 1.31 -4.56 18.84
C SER A 23 2.51 -3.63 18.92
N GLU A 24 2.98 -3.08 17.79
CA GLU A 24 4.03 -2.07 17.80
C GLU A 24 3.60 -0.77 18.50
N GLU A 25 4.51 -0.17 19.28
CA GLU A 25 4.24 1.02 20.09
C GLU A 25 3.68 2.20 19.27
N ARG A 26 4.15 2.37 18.02
CA ARG A 26 3.69 3.42 17.10
C ARG A 26 2.26 3.20 16.57
N ASN A 27 1.71 2.00 16.71
CA ASN A 27 0.41 1.60 16.14
C ASN A 27 -0.72 1.59 17.18
N LEU A 28 -0.42 1.81 18.48
CA LEU A 28 -1.37 1.66 19.58
C LEU A 28 -2.61 2.58 19.50
N GLU A 29 -2.51 3.71 18.80
CA GLU A 29 -3.63 4.65 18.60
C GLU A 29 -4.42 4.39 17.30
N LEU A 30 -3.99 3.41 16.50
CA LEU A 30 -4.56 3.10 15.19
C LEU A 30 -5.32 1.78 15.24
N THR A 31 -6.40 1.69 14.46
CA THR A 31 -7.05 0.40 14.23
C THR A 31 -6.43 -0.28 13.02
N GLU A 32 -6.30 -1.60 13.08
CA GLU A 32 -5.80 -2.45 11.99
C GLU A 32 -6.51 -2.16 10.66
N VAL A 33 -7.84 -2.04 10.70
CA VAL A 33 -8.67 -1.69 9.54
C VAL A 33 -8.25 -0.37 8.90
N VAL A 34 -7.95 0.66 9.70
CA VAL A 34 -7.54 1.97 9.18
C VAL A 34 -6.12 1.91 8.62
N MET A 35 -5.21 1.17 9.27
CA MET A 35 -3.85 0.97 8.79
C MET A 35 -3.82 0.27 7.43
N LEU A 36 -4.54 -0.86 7.31
CA LEU A 36 -4.64 -1.62 6.06
C LEU A 36 -5.28 -0.80 4.95
N GLN A 37 -6.37 -0.07 5.25
CA GLN A 37 -7.02 0.79 4.28
C GLN A 37 -6.09 1.90 3.79
N PHE A 38 -5.30 2.50 4.68
CA PHE A 38 -4.31 3.53 4.34
C PHE A 38 -3.19 2.95 3.47
N MET A 39 -2.55 1.86 3.89
CA MET A 39 -1.45 1.21 3.17
C MET A 39 -1.88 0.75 1.78
N GLY A 40 -3.01 0.04 1.68
CA GLY A 40 -3.53 -0.42 0.39
C GLY A 40 -3.89 0.73 -0.54
N THR A 41 -4.49 1.80 -0.02
CA THR A 41 -4.82 2.99 -0.83
C THR A 41 -3.57 3.71 -1.31
N ALA A 42 -2.56 3.87 -0.45
CA ALA A 42 -1.28 4.47 -0.80
C ALA A 42 -0.56 3.67 -1.89
N TYR A 43 -0.47 2.34 -1.72
CA TYR A 43 0.14 1.44 -2.69
C TYR A 43 -0.54 1.53 -4.06
N VAL A 44 -1.87 1.34 -4.10
CA VAL A 44 -2.64 1.41 -5.34
C VAL A 44 -2.51 2.77 -6.01
N GLY A 45 -2.52 3.86 -5.23
CA GLY A 45 -2.33 5.21 -5.73
C GLY A 45 -0.98 5.42 -6.42
N VAL A 46 0.11 4.93 -5.80
CA VAL A 46 1.46 5.04 -6.38
C VAL A 46 1.59 4.19 -7.65
N VAL A 47 1.07 2.97 -7.66
CA VAL A 47 1.11 2.09 -8.84
C VAL A 47 0.27 2.66 -9.98
N GLU A 48 -0.93 3.17 -9.70
CA GLU A 48 -1.78 3.84 -10.69
C GLU A 48 -1.08 5.05 -11.28
N TRP A 49 -0.49 5.92 -10.44
CA TRP A 49 0.30 7.05 -10.90
C TRP A 49 1.46 6.59 -11.80
N TRP A 50 2.24 5.61 -11.37
CA TRP A 50 3.40 5.12 -12.11
C TRP A 50 3.02 4.61 -13.51
N ILE A 51 1.97 3.81 -13.61
CA ILE A 51 1.50 3.26 -14.89
C ILE A 51 0.93 4.37 -15.78
N THR A 52 0.08 5.25 -15.23
CA THR A 52 -0.57 6.32 -16.01
C THR A 52 0.40 7.38 -16.52
N HIS A 53 1.59 7.49 -15.91
CA HIS A 53 2.64 8.42 -16.31
C HIS A 53 3.73 7.75 -17.17
N GLY A 54 3.44 6.59 -17.76
CA GLY A 54 4.36 5.92 -18.68
C GLY A 54 5.53 5.26 -17.98
N MET A 55 5.38 4.87 -16.71
CA MET A 55 6.38 4.18 -15.91
C MET A 55 7.72 4.94 -15.87
N PRO A 56 7.76 6.16 -15.27
CA PRO A 56 8.92 7.05 -15.33
C PRO A 56 10.19 6.51 -14.64
N HIS A 57 10.02 5.53 -13.76
CA HIS A 57 11.10 4.78 -13.12
C HIS A 57 10.99 3.31 -13.50
N SER A 58 12.11 2.58 -13.46
CA SER A 58 12.07 1.14 -13.74
C SER A 58 11.21 0.40 -12.70
N PRO A 59 10.61 -0.75 -13.06
CA PRO A 59 9.84 -1.55 -12.10
C PRO A 59 10.62 -1.89 -10.83
N THR A 60 11.91 -2.21 -10.96
CA THR A 60 12.79 -2.53 -9.83
C THR A 60 13.00 -1.34 -8.90
N GLU A 61 13.21 -0.14 -9.46
CA GLU A 61 13.36 1.08 -8.67
C GLU A 61 12.06 1.46 -7.96
N MET A 62 10.91 1.33 -8.63
CA MET A 62 9.62 1.59 -8.00
C MET A 62 9.31 0.60 -6.89
N ALA A 63 9.55 -0.70 -7.10
CA ALA A 63 9.34 -1.72 -6.08
C ALA A 63 10.17 -1.41 -4.83
N LYS A 64 11.45 -1.04 -5.02
CA LYS A 64 12.33 -0.63 -3.92
C LYS A 64 11.81 0.62 -3.20
N GLN A 65 11.42 1.66 -3.94
CA GLN A 65 10.95 2.91 -3.35
C GLN A 65 9.63 2.73 -2.59
N VAL A 66 8.69 1.97 -3.15
CA VAL A 66 7.40 1.68 -2.50
C VAL A 66 7.60 0.81 -1.26
N GLY A 67 8.48 -0.20 -1.32
CA GLY A 67 8.84 -1.00 -0.14
C GLY A 67 9.36 -0.14 1.02
N ILE A 68 10.32 0.75 0.75
CA ILE A 68 10.86 1.68 1.77
C ILE A 68 9.78 2.59 2.36
N LEU A 69 8.78 3.00 1.56
CA LEU A 69 7.68 3.81 2.05
C LEU A 69 6.73 3.00 2.94
N LEU A 70 6.46 1.75 2.58
CA LEU A 70 5.62 0.86 3.37
C LEU A 70 6.28 0.54 4.72
N GLU A 71 7.57 0.21 4.75
CA GLU A 71 8.36 -0.03 5.98
C GLU A 71 8.34 1.13 6.99
N ARG A 72 7.99 2.34 6.57
CA ARG A 72 7.84 3.49 7.49
C ARG A 72 6.48 3.54 8.17
N ILE A 73 5.51 2.84 7.62
CA ILE A 73 4.12 2.81 8.07
C ILE A 73 3.89 1.57 8.93
N VAL A 74 4.28 0.40 8.42
CA VAL A 74 4.31 -0.87 9.18
C VAL A 74 5.41 -0.83 10.20
#